data_AF-A0A1H4YDU8-F1
#
_entry.id   AF-A0A1H4YDU8-F1
#
_cell.length_a   1.000
_cell.length_b   1.000
_cell.length_c   1.000
_cell.angle_alpha   90.00
_cell.angle_beta   90.00
_cell.angle_gamma   90.00
#
_symmetry.space_group_name_H-M   'P 1'
#
loop_
_entity.id
_entity.type
_entity.pdbx_description
1 polymer ?
#
loop_
_entity_poly.entity_id
_entity_poly.type
_entity_poly.pdbx_seq_one_letter_code
_entity_poly.pdbx_strand_id
1 'polypeptide(L)'
;MKIKLTLYKIALILLVFTSCSNGGSKGMSDNSYENKSFYTMENGELIRPTGYRSWIFVGTPVTPNELNGGKAPFPEMHNVYIDPASYDHYKKSGKFKEGTILVKELVSVGATSAVSGNGYFEGEFIGLEASVKSKEHFPNEPGNWAIFSFTEPKTGILKERAKQFPYAACAACHDTNADDDFVFTQFYPVLRAAKGAGAINPEDGAKRTAEKKDDSKKLGIWDATAPTPTDKKFDIPLNEEKLFAFLNTESYKKLKYQEKETHKSAGPHETVRSYISNELAESVKAGNKEHPIGSYAIKEQYKDGKQLGWAVMLKTQDKTDNGSGWFWYETLDRNDISKKAAYGNGVKGCVSCHSIGNDMVRATFLN
;
A
#
# COMPACT_ATOMS: atom_id res chain seq x y z
N MET A 1 61.55 61.20 17.94
CA MET A 1 61.27 59.80 18.33
C MET A 1 59.93 59.77 19.05
N LYS A 2 58.87 59.23 18.42
CA LYS A 2 57.54 59.08 19.03
C LYS A 2 57.06 57.66 18.76
N ILE A 3 56.90 56.87 19.82
CA ILE A 3 56.32 55.52 19.80
C ILE A 3 54.87 55.65 20.28
N LYS A 4 53.92 55.17 19.47
CA LYS A 4 52.52 54.99 19.88
C LYS A 4 52.39 53.60 20.50
N LEU A 5 51.92 53.52 21.75
CA LEU A 5 51.56 52.28 22.42
C LEU A 5 50.03 52.26 22.64
N THR A 6 49.42 51.17 22.20
CA THR A 6 47.98 50.90 22.15
C THR A 6 47.42 50.62 23.54
N LEU A 7 46.31 51.27 23.92
CA LEU A 7 45.58 50.99 25.16
C LEU A 7 44.77 49.69 25.04
N TYR A 8 45.01 48.74 25.95
CA TYR A 8 44.08 47.65 26.27
C TYR A 8 43.19 48.10 27.44
N LYS A 9 41.87 48.15 27.23
CA LYS A 9 40.89 48.31 28.32
C LYS A 9 40.51 46.91 28.83
N ILE A 10 40.94 46.59 30.04
CA ILE A 10 40.45 45.43 30.81
C ILE A 10 39.15 45.88 31.49
N ALA A 11 38.01 45.32 31.08
CA ALA A 11 36.73 45.49 31.76
C ALA A 11 36.51 44.30 32.71
N LEU A 12 36.48 44.59 34.00
CA LEU A 12 36.17 43.66 35.08
C LEU A 12 34.66 43.35 35.04
N ILE A 13 34.29 42.12 34.65
CA ILE A 13 32.89 41.66 34.65
C ILE A 13 32.51 41.28 36.09
N LEU A 14 31.70 42.13 36.74
CA LEU A 14 31.01 41.79 37.99
C LEU A 14 29.82 40.89 37.67
N LEU A 15 29.87 39.61 38.07
CA LEU A 15 28.73 38.70 38.04
C LEU A 15 27.73 39.10 39.14
N VAL A 16 26.64 39.76 38.75
CA VAL A 16 25.48 39.99 39.63
C VAL A 16 24.58 38.76 39.51
N PHE A 17 24.53 37.95 40.58
CA PHE A 17 23.52 36.89 40.71
C PHE A 17 22.15 37.54 40.98
N THR A 18 21.41 37.86 39.93
CA THR A 18 19.97 38.11 40.02
C THR A 18 19.28 36.78 40.28
N SER A 19 19.00 36.49 41.56
CA SER A 19 18.01 35.47 41.92
C SER A 19 16.67 35.90 41.33
N CYS A 20 16.24 35.24 40.25
CA CYS A 20 14.85 35.27 39.83
C CYS A 20 14.04 34.64 40.95
N SER A 21 13.40 35.49 41.76
CA SER A 21 12.32 35.08 42.66
C SER A 21 11.30 34.31 41.83
N ASN A 22 11.13 33.04 42.21
CA ASN A 22 10.18 32.10 41.66
C ASN A 22 8.76 32.64 41.93
N GLY A 23 8.30 33.53 41.06
CA GLY A 23 6.91 33.95 40.99
C GLY A 23 6.12 32.72 40.58
N GLY A 24 5.56 32.03 41.57
CA GLY A 24 4.72 30.87 41.36
C GLY A 24 3.70 31.18 40.28
N SER A 25 3.83 30.49 39.14
CA SER A 25 2.75 30.28 38.20
C SER A 25 1.64 29.57 38.97
N LYS A 26 0.74 30.35 39.57
CA LYS A 26 -0.61 29.89 39.84
C LYS A 26 -1.18 29.54 38.47
N GLY A 27 -1.25 28.25 38.18
CA GLY A 27 -2.00 27.74 37.05
C GLY A 27 -3.44 28.21 37.16
N MET A 28 -3.76 29.30 36.45
CA MET A 28 -5.11 29.58 36.02
C MET A 28 -5.37 28.58 34.89
N SER A 29 -6.15 27.54 35.16
CA SER A 29 -6.77 26.75 34.11
C SER A 29 -7.69 27.69 33.34
N ASP A 30 -7.20 28.25 32.24
CA ASP A 30 -8.02 29.04 31.34
C ASP A 30 -8.95 28.08 30.59
N ASN A 31 -10.10 27.79 31.21
CA ASN A 31 -11.17 26.99 30.61
C ASN A 31 -11.71 27.61 29.31
N SER A 32 -11.28 28.82 28.92
CA SER A 32 -11.67 29.43 27.65
C SER A 32 -11.09 28.69 26.44
N TYR A 33 -9.87 28.16 26.54
CA TYR A 33 -9.25 27.42 25.44
C TYR A 33 -9.89 26.05 25.22
N GLU A 34 -10.15 25.30 26.30
CA GLU A 34 -10.77 23.96 26.19
C GLU A 34 -12.20 24.02 25.62
N ASN A 35 -12.90 25.14 25.86
CA ASN A 35 -14.25 25.39 25.35
C ASN A 35 -14.27 26.23 24.07
N LYS A 36 -13.11 26.57 23.50
CA LYS A 36 -13.05 27.33 22.24
C LYS A 36 -13.63 26.50 21.10
N SER A 37 -14.54 27.10 20.34
CA SER A 37 -14.97 26.55 19.04
C SER A 37 -13.96 26.92 17.96
N PHE A 38 -13.67 25.96 17.07
CA PHE A 38 -12.80 26.12 15.92
C PHE A 38 -13.57 26.12 14.59
N TYR A 39 -14.90 26.21 14.66
CA TYR A 39 -15.78 26.32 13.52
C TYR A 39 -16.90 27.31 13.80
N THR A 40 -17.51 27.80 12.72
CA THR A 40 -18.66 28.72 12.77
C THR A 40 -19.74 28.19 11.85
N MET A 41 -20.95 28.05 12.39
CA MET A 41 -22.15 27.80 11.60
C MET A 41 -22.91 29.11 11.40
N GLU A 42 -23.30 29.40 10.17
CA GLU A 42 -24.19 30.51 9.83
C GLU A 42 -25.30 30.00 8.92
N ASN A 43 -26.57 30.26 9.29
CA ASN A 43 -27.73 29.89 8.47
C ASN A 43 -27.75 28.39 8.07
N GLY A 44 -27.27 27.51 8.95
CA GLY A 44 -27.19 26.07 8.69
C GLY A 44 -26.03 25.64 7.79
N GLU A 45 -25.10 26.54 7.46
CA GLU A 45 -23.91 26.27 6.67
C GLU A 45 -22.66 26.42 7.50
N LEU A 46 -21.68 25.54 7.29
CA LEU A 46 -20.36 25.67 7.87
C LEU A 46 -19.57 26.72 7.09
N ILE A 47 -19.08 27.75 7.78
CA ILE A 47 -18.11 28.68 7.22
C ILE A 47 -16.78 27.96 7.07
N ARG A 48 -16.14 28.11 5.90
CA ARG A 48 -14.90 27.41 5.57
C ARG A 48 -13.84 27.66 6.63
N PRO A 49 -13.30 26.60 7.29
CA PRO A 49 -12.24 26.78 8.24
C PRO A 49 -11.00 27.37 7.55
N THR A 50 -10.33 28.28 8.26
CA THR A 50 -9.07 28.89 7.83
C THR A 50 -8.01 28.67 8.90
N GLY A 51 -6.74 28.70 8.53
CA GLY A 51 -5.63 28.44 9.47
C GLY A 51 -5.52 26.99 9.96
N TYR A 52 -6.30 26.05 9.43
CA TYR A 52 -6.31 24.65 9.86
C TYR A 52 -4.98 23.92 9.65
N ARG A 53 -4.13 24.39 8.73
CA ARG A 53 -2.77 23.83 8.55
C ARG A 53 -1.86 24.09 9.75
N SER A 54 -2.27 24.95 10.69
CA SER A 54 -1.60 25.14 11.99
C SER A 54 -2.25 24.31 13.12
N TRP A 55 -3.24 23.48 12.80
CA TRP A 55 -3.83 22.55 13.76
C TRP A 55 -3.02 21.26 13.86
N ILE A 56 -3.50 20.30 14.66
CA ILE A 56 -2.79 19.06 14.89
C ILE A 56 -3.00 18.13 13.69
N PHE A 57 -1.94 17.90 12.92
CA PHE A 57 -1.91 16.88 11.88
C PHE A 57 -2.03 15.47 12.49
N VAL A 58 -2.85 14.60 11.90
CA VAL A 58 -3.12 13.27 12.47
C VAL A 58 -2.75 12.09 11.58
N GLY A 59 -2.59 12.31 10.27
CA GLY A 59 -2.15 11.29 9.32
C GLY A 59 -2.48 11.61 7.86
N THR A 60 -1.83 10.88 6.95
CA THR A 60 -2.03 10.98 5.50
C THR A 60 -2.28 9.61 4.87
N PRO A 61 -3.55 9.18 4.76
CA PRO A 61 -3.93 8.11 3.84
C PRO A 61 -3.64 8.50 2.38
N VAL A 62 -3.46 7.49 1.53
CA VAL A 62 -3.31 7.68 0.08
C VAL A 62 -4.14 6.65 -0.69
N THR A 63 -4.91 7.13 -1.66
CA THR A 63 -5.70 6.33 -2.61
C THR A 63 -5.38 6.78 -4.04
N PRO A 64 -4.28 6.28 -4.65
CA PRO A 64 -3.85 6.68 -5.99
C PRO A 64 -4.84 6.26 -7.06
N ASN A 65 -5.06 7.10 -8.09
CA ASN A 65 -5.93 6.78 -9.22
C ASN A 65 -5.52 5.49 -9.92
N GLU A 66 -4.21 5.27 -10.09
CA GLU A 66 -3.66 4.07 -10.74
C GLU A 66 -4.01 2.76 -10.02
N LEU A 67 -4.25 2.81 -8.70
CA LEU A 67 -4.68 1.65 -7.91
C LEU A 67 -6.20 1.53 -7.80
N ASN A 68 -6.95 2.48 -8.37
CA ASN A 68 -8.40 2.60 -8.25
C ASN A 68 -9.09 2.74 -9.62
N GLY A 69 -8.68 1.91 -10.59
CA GLY A 69 -9.30 1.88 -11.92
C GLY A 69 -9.19 3.18 -12.71
N GLY A 70 -8.14 3.98 -12.43
CA GLY A 70 -7.92 5.30 -13.04
C GLY A 70 -8.72 6.44 -12.40
N LYS A 71 -9.58 6.17 -11.40
CA LYS A 71 -10.38 7.19 -10.73
C LYS A 71 -10.70 6.79 -9.28
N ALA A 72 -9.89 7.25 -8.35
CA ALA A 72 -10.17 7.12 -6.93
C ALA A 72 -11.44 7.89 -6.55
N PRO A 73 -12.26 7.38 -5.61
CA PRO A 73 -13.39 8.13 -5.06
C PRO A 73 -12.95 9.46 -4.40
N PHE A 74 -11.76 9.47 -3.80
CA PHE A 74 -11.14 10.64 -3.17
C PHE A 74 -9.68 10.76 -3.65
N PRO A 75 -9.42 11.38 -4.79
CA PRO A 75 -8.05 11.55 -5.29
C PRO A 75 -7.29 12.55 -4.40
N GLU A 76 -6.02 12.34 -4.03
CA GLU A 76 -5.33 11.04 -3.90
C GLU A 76 -4.76 10.89 -2.50
N MET A 77 -3.96 11.85 -2.02
CA MET A 77 -3.42 11.91 -0.66
C MET A 77 -4.32 12.77 0.23
N HIS A 78 -4.53 12.36 1.48
CA HIS A 78 -5.52 12.98 2.38
C HIS A 78 -4.83 13.50 3.65
N ASN A 79 -4.40 14.76 3.67
CA ASN A 79 -3.82 15.37 4.87
C ASN A 79 -4.92 15.73 5.86
N VAL A 80 -4.94 15.06 7.02
CA VAL A 80 -6.00 15.24 8.02
C VAL A 80 -5.49 15.99 9.25
N TYR A 81 -6.30 16.95 9.70
CA TYR A 81 -6.01 17.81 10.84
C TYR A 81 -7.21 17.82 11.80
N ILE A 82 -6.97 17.88 13.10
CA ILE A 82 -7.99 18.05 14.14
C ILE A 82 -7.73 19.34 14.92
N ASP A 83 -8.80 20.03 15.33
CA ASP A 83 -8.65 21.24 16.12
C ASP A 83 -7.88 21.00 17.45
N PRO A 84 -7.04 21.96 17.89
CA PRO A 84 -6.18 21.79 19.05
C PRO A 84 -6.91 21.46 20.36
N ALA A 85 -8.05 22.10 20.63
CA ALA A 85 -8.77 21.87 21.89
C ALA A 85 -9.40 20.46 21.93
N SER A 86 -9.90 19.97 20.81
CA SER A 86 -10.43 18.61 20.70
C SER A 86 -9.34 17.56 20.77
N TYR A 87 -8.17 17.81 20.18
CA TYR A 87 -7.02 16.93 20.35
C TYR A 87 -6.61 16.80 21.82
N ASP A 88 -6.51 17.92 22.54
CA ASP A 88 -6.16 17.90 23.96
C ASP A 88 -7.21 17.16 24.81
N HIS A 89 -8.49 17.32 24.49
CA HIS A 89 -9.55 16.56 25.13
C HIS A 89 -9.44 15.06 24.81
N TYR A 90 -9.26 14.70 23.54
CA TYR A 90 -9.10 13.31 23.09
C TYR A 90 -7.88 12.65 23.74
N LYS A 91 -6.79 13.39 23.90
CA LYS A 91 -5.60 12.94 24.61
C LYS A 91 -5.89 12.58 26.07
N LYS A 92 -6.73 13.36 26.75
CA LYS A 92 -7.11 13.14 28.15
C LYS A 92 -8.15 12.02 28.31
N SER A 93 -9.17 11.99 27.46
CA SER A 93 -10.37 11.17 27.66
C SER A 93 -10.51 9.99 26.70
N GLY A 94 -9.79 10.01 25.57
CA GLY A 94 -9.95 9.08 24.46
C GLY A 94 -11.27 9.25 23.70
N LYS A 95 -11.96 10.40 23.83
CA LYS A 95 -13.26 10.68 23.19
C LYS A 95 -13.23 12.01 22.44
N PHE A 96 -13.98 12.14 21.35
CA PHE A 96 -14.20 13.43 20.69
C PHE A 96 -15.28 14.22 21.43
N LYS A 97 -14.96 15.46 21.80
CA LYS A 97 -15.86 16.35 22.54
C LYS A 97 -16.89 17.01 21.61
N GLU A 98 -17.93 17.57 22.21
CA GLU A 98 -18.81 18.50 21.50
C GLU A 98 -17.97 19.64 20.87
N GLY A 99 -18.27 19.94 19.62
CA GLY A 99 -17.60 20.97 18.84
C GLY A 99 -16.27 20.55 18.21
N THR A 100 -15.94 19.26 18.20
CA THR A 100 -14.79 18.76 17.44
C THR A 100 -14.95 19.01 15.94
N ILE A 101 -13.91 19.55 15.32
CA ILE A 101 -13.80 19.65 13.86
C ILE A 101 -12.51 18.98 13.39
N LEU A 102 -12.65 18.14 12.35
CA LEU A 102 -11.53 17.65 11.55
C LEU A 102 -11.60 18.25 10.15
N VAL A 103 -10.44 18.53 9.57
CA VAL A 103 -10.28 19.00 8.21
C VAL A 103 -9.48 17.96 7.44
N LYS A 104 -9.98 17.55 6.27
CA LYS A 104 -9.28 16.72 5.31
C LYS A 104 -8.96 17.55 4.08
N GLU A 105 -7.67 17.72 3.81
CA GLU A 105 -7.16 18.40 2.63
C GLU A 105 -6.67 17.36 1.62
N LEU A 106 -7.26 17.36 0.43
CA LEU A 106 -6.89 16.45 -0.65
C LEU A 106 -5.72 17.04 -1.44
N VAL A 107 -4.72 16.22 -1.69
CA VAL A 107 -3.50 16.54 -2.43
C VAL A 107 -3.31 15.51 -3.54
N SER A 108 -2.90 15.94 -4.74
CA SER A 108 -2.62 15.02 -5.85
C SER A 108 -1.32 14.23 -5.61
N VAL A 109 -1.13 13.13 -6.33
CA VAL A 109 0.20 12.55 -6.50
C VAL A 109 0.97 13.39 -7.52
N GLY A 110 2.04 14.05 -7.08
CA GLY A 110 2.93 14.86 -7.92
C GLY A 110 4.05 14.04 -8.56
N ALA A 111 4.52 12.99 -7.89
CA ALA A 111 5.55 12.10 -8.41
C ALA A 111 5.44 10.69 -7.82
N THR A 112 6.03 9.71 -8.51
CA THR A 112 6.15 8.32 -8.03
C THR A 112 7.60 7.88 -7.74
N SER A 113 8.55 8.80 -7.92
CA SER A 113 9.97 8.58 -7.64
C SER A 113 10.61 9.89 -7.16
N ALA A 114 11.47 9.79 -6.14
CA ALA A 114 12.29 10.88 -5.63
C ALA A 114 13.67 10.36 -5.20
N VAL A 115 14.54 11.25 -4.74
CA VAL A 115 15.88 10.88 -4.23
C VAL A 115 15.83 9.91 -3.03
N SER A 116 14.71 9.88 -2.30
CA SER A 116 14.45 8.93 -1.21
C SER A 116 13.94 7.56 -1.67
N GLY A 117 13.71 7.37 -2.98
CA GLY A 117 13.25 6.11 -3.58
C GLY A 117 11.91 6.25 -4.31
N ASN A 118 11.31 5.10 -4.61
CA ASN A 118 10.01 5.02 -5.26
C ASN A 118 8.89 5.03 -4.21
N GLY A 119 7.77 5.67 -4.54
CA GLY A 119 6.63 5.82 -3.63
C GLY A 119 5.57 6.73 -4.24
N TYR A 120 4.81 7.41 -3.38
CA TYR A 120 3.93 8.51 -3.80
C TYR A 120 4.38 9.77 -3.09
N PHE A 121 4.51 10.85 -3.85
CA PHE A 121 4.95 12.15 -3.36
C PHE A 121 3.84 13.17 -3.65
N GLU A 122 3.51 13.97 -2.63
CA GLU A 122 2.46 15.00 -2.73
C GLU A 122 2.75 16.01 -3.84
N GLY A 123 1.70 16.37 -4.57
CA GLY A 123 1.67 17.42 -5.57
C GLY A 123 0.83 18.61 -5.11
N GLU A 124 -0.19 18.95 -5.90
CA GLU A 124 -0.99 20.16 -5.72
C GLU A 124 -2.21 19.91 -4.83
N PHE A 125 -2.68 20.96 -4.15
CA PHE A 125 -3.94 20.93 -3.41
C PHE A 125 -5.12 20.83 -4.37
N ILE A 126 -5.98 19.84 -4.16
CA ILE A 126 -7.11 19.53 -5.05
C ILE A 126 -8.45 19.45 -4.32
N GLY A 127 -8.47 19.52 -2.99
CA GLY A 127 -9.75 19.51 -2.27
C GLY A 127 -9.69 19.86 -0.80
N LEU A 128 -10.84 20.24 -0.25
CA LEU A 128 -11.00 20.54 1.16
C LEU A 128 -12.36 20.09 1.67
N GLU A 129 -12.33 19.22 2.67
CA GLU A 129 -13.49 18.68 3.37
C GLU A 129 -13.37 18.92 4.88
N ALA A 130 -14.49 18.94 5.59
CA ALA A 130 -14.52 19.00 7.04
C ALA A 130 -15.60 18.08 7.63
N SER A 131 -15.34 17.56 8.82
CA SER A 131 -16.33 16.84 9.64
C SER A 131 -16.47 17.52 11.00
N VAL A 132 -17.70 17.84 11.40
CA VAL A 132 -17.99 18.54 12.65
C VAL A 132 -18.90 17.69 13.52
N LYS A 133 -18.54 17.53 14.79
CA LYS A 133 -19.41 16.97 15.83
C LYS A 133 -20.14 18.10 16.54
N SER A 134 -21.44 18.18 16.35
CA SER A 134 -22.26 19.11 17.13
C SER A 134 -23.67 18.62 17.36
N LYS A 135 -24.02 18.37 18.63
CA LYS A 135 -25.39 18.08 19.03
C LYS A 135 -26.31 19.30 18.86
N GLU A 136 -25.78 20.51 19.03
CA GLU A 136 -26.55 21.75 18.83
C GLU A 136 -27.03 21.89 17.38
N HIS A 137 -26.13 21.69 16.42
CA HIS A 137 -26.44 21.89 15.00
C HIS A 137 -26.96 20.63 14.29
N PHE A 138 -26.57 19.44 14.77
CA PHE A 138 -26.91 18.15 14.15
C PHE A 138 -27.54 17.16 15.15
N PRO A 139 -28.63 17.55 15.87
CA PRO A 139 -29.23 16.70 16.90
C PRO A 139 -29.83 15.40 16.37
N ASN A 140 -30.17 15.36 15.07
CA ASN A 140 -30.83 14.23 14.41
C ASN A 140 -29.86 13.36 13.59
N GLU A 141 -28.60 13.76 13.42
CA GLU A 141 -27.60 12.93 12.76
C GLU A 141 -27.02 11.91 13.75
N PRO A 142 -26.87 10.63 13.37
CA PRO A 142 -26.15 9.64 14.17
C PRO A 142 -24.77 10.15 14.61
N GLY A 143 -24.44 9.99 15.89
CA GLY A 143 -23.20 10.51 16.48
C GLY A 143 -23.07 12.05 16.52
N ASN A 144 -24.08 12.79 16.04
CA ASN A 144 -24.09 14.23 15.88
C ASN A 144 -23.01 14.77 14.94
N TRP A 145 -22.61 13.96 13.95
CA TRP A 145 -21.59 14.32 12.96
C TRP A 145 -22.21 14.79 11.66
N ALA A 146 -21.64 15.87 11.11
CA ALA A 146 -21.95 16.35 9.76
C ALA A 146 -20.66 16.51 8.94
N ILE A 147 -20.74 16.23 7.64
CA ILE A 147 -19.60 16.26 6.71
C ILE A 147 -19.87 17.29 5.61
N PHE A 148 -18.84 18.05 5.26
CA PHE A 148 -18.90 19.21 4.37
C PHE A 148 -17.79 19.14 3.32
N SER A 149 -18.05 19.62 2.11
CA SER A 149 -17.01 19.86 1.10
C SER A 149 -17.05 21.30 0.60
N PHE A 150 -15.88 21.92 0.57
CA PHE A 150 -15.71 23.31 0.13
C PHE A 150 -15.27 23.40 -1.33
N THR A 151 -14.83 22.32 -1.94
CA THR A 151 -14.29 22.35 -3.29
C THR A 151 -15.40 22.32 -4.33
N GLU A 152 -15.39 23.27 -5.25
CA GLU A 152 -16.20 23.22 -6.46
C GLU A 152 -15.63 22.16 -7.42
N PRO A 153 -16.35 21.06 -7.72
CA PRO A 153 -15.78 19.92 -8.45
C PRO A 153 -15.24 20.24 -9.85
N LYS A 154 -15.77 21.29 -10.50
CA LYS A 154 -15.34 21.65 -11.87
C LYS A 154 -14.16 22.61 -11.91
N THR A 155 -14.04 23.49 -10.92
CA THR A 155 -13.06 24.59 -10.95
C THR A 155 -11.97 24.44 -9.91
N GLY A 156 -12.16 23.58 -8.90
CA GLY A 156 -11.27 23.46 -7.75
C GLY A 156 -11.34 24.63 -6.77
N ILE A 157 -12.13 25.67 -7.06
CA ILE A 157 -12.23 26.87 -6.23
C ILE A 157 -12.93 26.50 -4.91
N LEU A 158 -12.36 26.98 -3.81
CA LEU A 158 -12.93 26.77 -2.48
C LEU A 158 -14.07 27.76 -2.21
N LYS A 159 -15.26 27.23 -1.94
CA LYS A 159 -16.43 27.96 -1.45
C LYS A 159 -16.15 28.57 -0.08
N GLU A 160 -16.78 29.70 0.21
CA GLU A 160 -16.69 30.34 1.53
C GLU A 160 -17.49 29.61 2.61
N ARG A 161 -18.54 28.89 2.22
CA ARG A 161 -19.42 28.13 3.11
C ARG A 161 -19.93 26.86 2.43
N ALA A 162 -20.38 25.89 3.22
CA ALA A 162 -20.91 24.63 2.73
C ALA A 162 -22.08 24.11 3.57
N LYS A 163 -23.06 23.49 2.91
CA LYS A 163 -24.10 22.69 3.57
C LYS A 163 -23.58 21.30 3.91
N GLN A 164 -24.15 20.69 4.93
CA GLN A 164 -23.89 19.29 5.23
C GLN A 164 -24.29 18.40 4.06
N PHE A 165 -23.51 17.35 3.81
CA PHE A 165 -23.94 16.28 2.93
C PHE A 165 -25.08 15.47 3.57
N PRO A 166 -25.98 14.89 2.76
CA PRO A 166 -26.93 13.90 3.25
C PRO A 166 -26.21 12.73 3.93
N TYR A 167 -26.79 12.18 5.01
CA TYR A 167 -26.22 11.07 5.77
C TYR A 167 -25.70 9.93 4.88
N ALA A 168 -26.51 9.49 3.91
CA ALA A 168 -26.19 8.38 3.01
C ALA A 168 -24.98 8.65 2.09
N ALA A 169 -24.61 9.91 1.85
CA ALA A 169 -23.50 10.26 0.96
C ALA A 169 -22.13 10.11 1.63
N CYS A 170 -22.05 10.31 2.95
CA CYS A 170 -20.77 10.32 3.68
C CYS A 170 -20.88 9.64 5.04
N ALA A 171 -21.75 10.13 5.92
CA ALA A 171 -21.82 9.71 7.32
C ALA A 171 -22.17 8.22 7.50
N ALA A 172 -22.97 7.62 6.61
CA ALA A 172 -23.29 6.20 6.66
C ALA A 172 -22.05 5.29 6.52
N CYS A 173 -21.12 5.65 5.63
CA CYS A 173 -19.87 4.91 5.45
C CYS A 173 -18.96 5.07 6.67
N HIS A 174 -18.92 6.28 7.25
CA HIS A 174 -18.18 6.56 8.48
C HIS A 174 -18.73 5.79 9.68
N ASP A 175 -20.05 5.78 9.89
CA ASP A 175 -20.73 5.04 10.97
C ASP A 175 -20.34 3.55 10.96
N THR A 176 -20.32 2.97 9.76
CA THR A 176 -20.10 1.53 9.58
C THR A 176 -18.64 1.12 9.71
N ASN A 177 -17.70 1.96 9.25
CA ASN A 177 -16.31 1.54 9.01
C ASN A 177 -15.27 2.28 9.85
N ALA A 178 -15.63 3.35 10.55
CA ALA A 178 -14.70 4.08 11.40
C ALA A 178 -14.46 3.33 12.72
N ASP A 179 -13.21 3.28 13.17
CA ASP A 179 -12.87 2.61 14.43
C ASP A 179 -13.31 3.38 15.68
N ASP A 180 -13.56 4.68 15.57
CA ASP A 180 -13.88 5.53 16.74
C ASP A 180 -14.79 6.68 16.35
N ASP A 181 -16.07 6.60 16.72
CA ASP A 181 -17.03 7.73 16.69
C ASP A 181 -17.00 8.51 15.37
N PHE A 182 -17.29 7.81 14.25
CA PHE A 182 -17.31 8.35 12.87
C PHE A 182 -15.95 8.83 12.33
N VAL A 183 -14.86 8.70 13.09
CA VAL A 183 -13.50 9.07 12.68
C VAL A 183 -12.66 7.83 12.43
N PHE A 184 -12.04 7.72 11.24
CA PHE A 184 -11.22 6.58 10.83
C PHE A 184 -9.84 6.53 11.54
N THR A 185 -9.86 6.44 12.87
CA THR A 185 -8.66 6.47 13.72
C THR A 185 -7.68 5.32 13.44
N GLN A 186 -8.11 4.22 12.81
CA GLN A 186 -7.21 3.17 12.28
C GLN A 186 -6.16 3.69 11.29
N PHE A 187 -6.41 4.83 10.64
CA PHE A 187 -5.47 5.46 9.71
C PHE A 187 -4.75 6.68 10.29
N TYR A 188 -5.08 7.08 11.53
CA TYR A 188 -4.52 8.25 12.22
C TYR A 188 -3.63 7.85 13.40
N PRO A 189 -2.34 7.52 13.16
CA PRO A 189 -1.45 7.04 14.22
C PRO A 189 -1.25 8.05 15.34
N VAL A 190 -1.30 9.35 15.05
CA VAL A 190 -1.21 10.42 16.07
C VAL A 190 -2.37 10.34 17.06
N LEU A 191 -3.60 10.12 16.57
CA LEU A 191 -4.77 9.95 17.44
C LEU A 191 -4.68 8.63 18.22
N ARG A 192 -4.29 7.51 17.58
CA ARG A 192 -4.13 6.23 18.30
C ARG A 192 -3.12 6.32 19.43
N ALA A 193 -2.01 7.02 19.21
CA ALA A 193 -1.01 7.26 20.26
C ALA A 193 -1.55 8.17 21.37
N ALA A 194 -2.36 9.17 21.01
CA ALA A 194 -2.90 10.13 21.97
C ALA A 194 -4.06 9.57 22.82
N LYS A 195 -4.84 8.60 22.31
CA LYS A 195 -6.09 8.13 22.93
C LYS A 195 -5.91 7.77 24.41
N GLY A 196 -6.42 8.63 25.30
CA GLY A 196 -6.36 8.40 26.75
C GLY A 196 -4.94 8.40 27.34
N ALA A 197 -3.95 8.96 26.66
CA ALA A 197 -2.58 9.09 27.15
C ALA A 197 -2.46 10.02 28.38
N GLY A 198 -3.47 10.86 28.63
CA GLY A 198 -3.54 11.74 29.79
C GLY A 198 -2.49 12.84 29.73
N ALA A 199 -1.66 12.94 30.78
CA ALA A 199 -0.59 13.94 30.89
C ALA A 199 0.71 13.51 30.17
N ILE A 200 0.79 12.26 29.70
CA ILE A 200 1.95 11.77 28.95
C ILE A 200 1.95 12.43 27.58
N ASN A 201 3.13 12.90 27.15
CA ASN A 201 3.31 13.36 25.78
C ASN A 201 3.24 12.15 24.82
N PRO A 202 2.22 12.05 23.95
CA PRO A 202 2.03 10.87 23.11
C PRO A 202 3.21 10.60 22.17
N GLU A 203 3.96 11.63 21.76
CA GLU A 203 5.11 11.47 20.86
C GLU A 203 6.30 10.74 21.54
N ASP A 204 6.43 10.95 22.86
CA ASP A 204 7.48 10.37 23.69
C ASP A 204 7.08 8.97 24.16
N GLY A 205 5.79 8.79 24.48
CA GLY A 205 5.23 7.52 24.94
C GLY A 205 4.96 6.50 23.83
N ALA A 206 4.79 6.95 22.58
CA ALA A 206 4.49 6.05 21.47
C ALA A 206 5.69 5.15 21.12
N LYS A 207 5.49 3.84 21.22
CA LYS A 207 6.44 2.87 20.70
C LYS A 207 6.45 2.93 19.18
N ARG A 208 7.61 3.22 18.61
CA ARG A 208 7.86 3.11 17.17
C ARG A 208 8.04 1.64 16.82
N THR A 209 7.41 1.19 15.74
CA THR A 209 7.74 -0.11 15.17
C THR A 209 9.13 0.02 14.57
N ALA A 210 10.13 -0.66 15.14
CA ALA A 210 11.42 -0.79 14.49
C ALA A 210 11.20 -1.44 13.12
N GLU A 211 11.95 -0.98 12.11
CA GLU A 211 12.04 -1.71 10.86
C GLU A 211 12.37 -3.15 11.21
N LYS A 212 11.43 -4.07 10.96
CA LYS A 212 11.81 -5.48 10.94
C LYS A 212 12.86 -5.54 9.83
N LYS A 213 14.10 -5.89 10.17
CA LYS A 213 15.02 -6.44 9.19
C LYS A 213 14.31 -7.65 8.62
N ASP A 214 13.61 -7.41 7.53
CA ASP A 214 13.08 -8.46 6.73
C ASP A 214 14.27 -8.99 5.96
N ASP A 215 14.89 -10.03 6.51
CA ASP A 215 15.90 -10.80 5.79
C ASP A 215 15.25 -11.57 4.61
N SER A 216 13.94 -11.42 4.35
CA SER A 216 13.35 -11.82 3.09
C SER A 216 13.88 -10.92 1.97
N LYS A 217 14.73 -11.52 1.14
CA LYS A 217 15.13 -11.01 -0.16
C LYS A 217 13.89 -10.45 -0.86
N LYS A 218 13.83 -9.15 -1.17
CA LYS A 218 12.78 -8.57 -2.04
C LYS A 218 12.70 -9.41 -3.31
N LEU A 219 11.66 -10.24 -3.40
CA LEU A 219 11.46 -11.15 -4.53
C LEU A 219 11.10 -10.31 -5.76
N GLY A 220 11.95 -10.33 -6.78
CA GLY A 220 11.66 -9.81 -8.10
C GLY A 220 10.56 -10.62 -8.79
N ILE A 221 10.07 -10.12 -9.93
CA ILE A 221 8.92 -10.73 -10.63
C ILE A 221 9.19 -12.19 -11.07
N TRP A 222 10.47 -12.53 -11.21
CA TRP A 222 10.96 -13.83 -11.66
C TRP A 222 11.48 -14.72 -10.53
N ASP A 223 11.48 -14.22 -9.28
CA ASP A 223 11.79 -15.04 -8.12
C ASP A 223 10.57 -15.91 -7.73
N ALA A 224 10.82 -17.10 -7.19
CA ALA A 224 9.80 -17.96 -6.63
C ALA A 224 9.12 -17.29 -5.42
N THR A 225 7.80 -17.41 -5.31
CA THR A 225 7.04 -16.80 -4.21
C THR A 225 6.46 -17.81 -3.22
N ALA A 226 6.59 -19.10 -3.54
CA ALA A 226 6.19 -20.19 -2.68
C ALA A 226 7.30 -21.25 -2.62
N PRO A 227 7.39 -22.02 -1.52
CA PRO A 227 8.38 -23.08 -1.39
C PRO A 227 8.12 -24.20 -2.42
N THR A 228 9.16 -24.57 -3.16
CA THR A 228 9.16 -25.78 -4.00
C THR A 228 9.30 -27.01 -3.08
N PRO A 229 8.41 -28.03 -3.19
CA PRO A 229 8.51 -29.22 -2.34
C PRO A 229 9.79 -30.00 -2.65
N THR A 230 10.43 -30.51 -1.61
CA THR A 230 11.70 -31.26 -1.70
C THR A 230 11.55 -32.74 -1.35
N ASP A 231 10.43 -33.11 -0.72
CA ASP A 231 10.06 -34.43 -0.24
C ASP A 231 9.19 -35.22 -1.23
N LYS A 232 8.52 -34.53 -2.16
CA LYS A 232 7.68 -35.15 -3.19
C LYS A 232 8.48 -35.61 -4.40
N LYS A 233 8.11 -36.77 -4.94
CA LYS A 233 8.65 -37.30 -6.20
C LYS A 233 7.62 -37.13 -7.32
N PHE A 234 8.14 -36.75 -8.48
CA PHE A 234 7.37 -36.54 -9.72
C PHE A 234 8.11 -37.21 -10.87
N ASP A 235 7.44 -37.37 -12.01
CA ASP A 235 8.02 -37.95 -13.22
C ASP A 235 9.15 -37.10 -13.82
N ILE A 236 9.15 -35.79 -13.52
CA ILE A 236 10.25 -34.88 -13.81
C ILE A 236 10.85 -34.31 -12.52
N PRO A 237 12.17 -34.12 -12.43
CA PRO A 237 12.79 -33.62 -11.21
C PRO A 237 12.54 -32.12 -11.03
N LEU A 238 12.50 -31.68 -9.76
CA LEU A 238 12.36 -30.27 -9.39
C LEU A 238 13.70 -29.57 -9.12
N ASN A 239 14.76 -30.33 -8.84
CA ASN A 239 16.11 -29.78 -8.67
C ASN A 239 16.62 -29.26 -10.01
N GLU A 240 17.15 -28.03 -10.03
CA GLU A 240 17.55 -27.31 -11.25
C GLU A 240 18.50 -28.12 -12.14
N GLU A 241 19.62 -28.61 -11.58
CA GLU A 241 20.63 -29.38 -12.32
C GLU A 241 20.06 -30.67 -12.88
N LYS A 242 19.25 -31.39 -12.08
CA LYS A 242 18.61 -32.63 -12.51
C LYS A 242 17.56 -32.39 -13.58
N LEU A 243 16.78 -31.29 -13.49
CA LEU A 243 15.78 -30.93 -14.48
C LEU A 243 16.44 -30.54 -15.79
N PHE A 244 17.49 -29.72 -15.75
CA PHE A 244 18.26 -29.35 -16.92
C PHE A 244 18.90 -30.58 -17.60
N ALA A 245 19.47 -31.49 -16.81
CA ALA A 245 20.00 -32.76 -17.32
C ALA A 245 18.91 -33.63 -17.95
N PHE A 246 17.75 -33.75 -17.31
CA PHE A 246 16.58 -34.47 -17.84
C PHE A 246 16.12 -33.88 -19.18
N LEU A 247 15.98 -32.55 -19.28
CA LEU A 247 15.60 -31.87 -20.52
C LEU A 247 16.60 -32.16 -21.65
N ASN A 248 17.90 -32.17 -21.35
CA ASN A 248 18.93 -32.50 -22.33
C ASN A 248 18.90 -33.97 -22.82
N THR A 249 18.28 -34.89 -22.07
CA THR A 249 18.06 -36.27 -22.57
C THR A 249 17.00 -36.34 -23.68
N GLU A 250 16.19 -35.29 -23.82
CA GLU A 250 15.04 -35.21 -24.73
C GLU A 250 14.02 -36.36 -24.56
N SER A 251 14.07 -37.07 -23.43
CA SER A 251 13.19 -38.23 -23.15
C SER A 251 11.70 -37.85 -23.12
N TYR A 252 11.37 -36.61 -22.78
CA TYR A 252 10.02 -36.05 -22.85
C TYR A 252 9.41 -36.06 -24.26
N LYS A 253 10.23 -36.16 -25.33
CA LYS A 253 9.72 -36.29 -26.70
C LYS A 253 8.98 -37.60 -26.95
N LYS A 254 9.11 -38.58 -26.04
CA LYS A 254 8.37 -39.84 -26.05
C LYS A 254 6.95 -39.71 -25.48
N LEU A 255 6.58 -38.55 -24.94
CA LEU A 255 5.24 -38.31 -24.42
C LEU A 255 4.19 -38.46 -25.52
N LYS A 256 3.07 -39.09 -25.16
CA LYS A 256 1.97 -39.40 -26.08
C LYS A 256 1.31 -38.13 -26.63
N TYR A 257 1.14 -37.11 -25.78
CA TYR A 257 0.46 -35.88 -26.12
C TYR A 257 1.47 -34.78 -26.40
N GLN A 258 1.66 -34.46 -27.67
CA GLN A 258 2.60 -33.45 -28.12
C GLN A 258 2.11 -32.78 -29.40
N GLU A 259 2.53 -31.55 -29.62
CA GLU A 259 2.29 -30.86 -30.87
C GLU A 259 3.10 -31.51 -31.99
N LYS A 260 2.50 -31.60 -33.20
CA LYS A 260 3.18 -32.19 -34.36
C LYS A 260 4.24 -31.26 -34.93
N GLU A 261 3.89 -29.97 -35.02
CA GLU A 261 4.72 -28.92 -35.60
C GLU A 261 4.90 -27.79 -34.60
N THR A 262 5.93 -26.97 -34.83
CA THR A 262 6.10 -25.72 -34.08
C THR A 262 5.05 -24.69 -34.50
N HIS A 263 4.66 -23.80 -33.58
CA HIS A 263 3.76 -22.69 -33.88
C HIS A 263 4.21 -21.40 -33.20
N LYS A 264 3.70 -20.25 -33.65
CA LYS A 264 3.97 -18.95 -33.00
C LYS A 264 3.36 -18.92 -31.61
N SER A 265 4.13 -18.51 -30.60
CA SER A 265 3.58 -18.40 -29.26
C SER A 265 2.64 -17.22 -29.13
N ALA A 266 1.63 -17.35 -28.26
CA ALA A 266 0.83 -16.23 -27.78
C ALA A 266 1.51 -15.44 -26.65
N GLY A 267 2.68 -15.88 -26.19
CA GLY A 267 3.50 -15.22 -25.17
C GLY A 267 4.78 -14.59 -25.77
N PRO A 268 5.77 -14.22 -24.93
CA PRO A 268 7.00 -13.56 -25.38
C PRO A 268 7.94 -14.47 -26.19
N HIS A 269 7.63 -15.76 -26.31
CA HIS A 269 8.43 -16.73 -27.06
C HIS A 269 8.11 -16.64 -28.56
N GLU A 270 9.12 -16.65 -29.44
CA GLU A 270 8.89 -16.51 -30.88
C GLU A 270 8.12 -17.70 -31.47
N THR A 271 8.72 -18.90 -31.41
CA THR A 271 8.16 -20.13 -31.96
C THR A 271 8.34 -21.25 -30.94
N VAL A 272 7.31 -22.07 -30.73
CA VAL A 272 7.28 -23.05 -29.65
C VAL A 272 6.69 -24.39 -30.08
N ARG A 273 7.02 -25.43 -29.31
CA ARG A 273 6.41 -26.77 -29.41
C ARG A 273 6.23 -27.36 -28.02
N SER A 274 5.07 -27.94 -27.74
CA SER A 274 4.67 -28.38 -26.41
C SER A 274 4.50 -29.90 -26.31
N TYR A 275 4.89 -30.44 -25.16
CA TYR A 275 4.83 -31.85 -24.78
C TYR A 275 4.14 -31.94 -23.41
N ILE A 276 3.16 -32.82 -23.28
CA ILE A 276 2.26 -32.84 -22.12
C ILE A 276 2.19 -34.26 -21.54
N SER A 277 2.26 -34.34 -20.20
CA SER A 277 2.02 -35.57 -19.43
C SER A 277 0.65 -36.19 -19.73
N ASN A 278 0.51 -37.49 -19.54
CA ASN A 278 -0.78 -38.16 -19.77
C ASN A 278 -1.83 -37.63 -18.79
N GLU A 279 -1.44 -37.46 -17.53
CA GLU A 279 -2.25 -36.97 -16.42
C GLU A 279 -2.84 -35.59 -16.74
N LEU A 280 -2.00 -34.66 -17.22
CA LEU A 280 -2.48 -33.34 -17.59
C LEU A 280 -3.40 -33.40 -18.81
N ALA A 281 -3.02 -34.16 -19.84
CA ALA A 281 -3.80 -34.26 -21.06
C ALA A 281 -5.20 -34.88 -20.83
N GLU A 282 -5.27 -35.93 -20.02
CA GLU A 282 -6.53 -36.56 -19.63
C GLU A 282 -7.37 -35.62 -18.76
N SER A 283 -6.75 -34.90 -17.82
CA SER A 283 -7.44 -33.93 -16.98
C SER A 283 -8.02 -32.75 -17.78
N VAL A 284 -7.31 -32.26 -18.80
CA VAL A 284 -7.80 -31.19 -19.68
C VAL A 284 -8.99 -31.68 -20.50
N LYS A 285 -8.90 -32.88 -21.08
CA LYS A 285 -10.00 -33.49 -21.86
C LYS A 285 -11.24 -33.77 -21.02
N ALA A 286 -11.07 -34.10 -19.75
CA ALA A 286 -12.15 -34.26 -18.79
C ALA A 286 -12.81 -32.93 -18.39
N GLY A 287 -12.23 -31.78 -18.76
CA GLY A 287 -12.75 -30.46 -18.39
C GLY A 287 -12.58 -30.12 -16.90
N ASN A 288 -11.60 -30.73 -16.23
CA ASN A 288 -11.36 -30.46 -14.81
C ASN A 288 -10.97 -28.99 -14.60
N LYS A 289 -11.51 -28.38 -13.55
CA LYS A 289 -11.22 -26.99 -13.17
C LYS A 289 -9.87 -26.83 -12.45
N GLU A 290 -9.35 -27.92 -11.88
CA GLU A 290 -8.01 -28.00 -11.32
C GLU A 290 -7.36 -29.31 -11.79
N HIS A 291 -6.07 -29.27 -12.08
CA HIS A 291 -5.32 -30.39 -12.61
C HIS A 291 -4.64 -31.19 -11.49
N PRO A 292 -4.54 -32.53 -11.60
CA PRO A 292 -3.91 -33.37 -10.58
C PRO A 292 -2.45 -32.99 -10.31
N ILE A 293 -1.99 -33.16 -9.06
CA ILE A 293 -0.56 -33.14 -8.72
C ILE A 293 0.19 -34.10 -9.66
N GLY A 294 1.34 -33.67 -10.16
CA GLY A 294 2.12 -34.43 -11.16
C GLY A 294 1.80 -34.05 -12.60
N SER A 295 0.73 -33.30 -12.86
CA SER A 295 0.46 -32.72 -14.18
C SER A 295 1.57 -31.77 -14.62
N TYR A 296 2.24 -32.06 -15.73
CA TYR A 296 3.27 -31.20 -16.29
C TYR A 296 3.18 -31.01 -17.80
N ALA A 297 3.79 -29.90 -18.25
CA ALA A 297 4.03 -29.60 -19.64
C ALA A 297 5.45 -29.06 -19.83
N ILE A 298 6.08 -29.46 -20.93
CA ILE A 298 7.40 -28.99 -21.36
C ILE A 298 7.21 -28.32 -22.72
N LYS A 299 7.70 -27.10 -22.83
CA LYS A 299 7.64 -26.29 -24.04
C LYS A 299 9.05 -26.01 -24.52
N GLU A 300 9.37 -26.48 -25.70
CA GLU A 300 10.57 -26.08 -26.42
C GLU A 300 10.38 -24.68 -26.99
N GLN A 301 11.40 -23.84 -26.83
CA GLN A 301 11.44 -22.48 -27.38
C GLN A 301 12.44 -22.44 -28.53
N TYR A 302 12.05 -21.83 -29.64
CA TYR A 302 12.87 -21.69 -30.84
C TYR A 302 13.09 -20.24 -31.20
N LYS A 303 14.29 -19.96 -31.71
CA LYS A 303 14.70 -18.68 -32.28
C LYS A 303 15.52 -18.95 -33.54
N ASP A 304 15.21 -18.27 -34.64
CA ASP A 304 15.88 -18.46 -35.93
C ASP A 304 15.93 -19.93 -36.40
N GLY A 305 14.86 -20.69 -36.11
CA GLY A 305 14.75 -22.12 -36.45
C GLY A 305 15.57 -23.08 -35.59
N LYS A 306 16.29 -22.57 -34.58
CA LYS A 306 17.07 -23.37 -33.63
C LYS A 306 16.39 -23.39 -32.27
N GLN A 307 16.46 -24.52 -31.58
CA GLN A 307 15.97 -24.62 -30.22
C GLN A 307 16.86 -23.79 -29.29
N LEU A 308 16.28 -22.76 -28.72
CA LEU A 308 16.91 -21.82 -27.80
C LEU A 308 16.95 -22.38 -26.38
N GLY A 309 15.84 -22.95 -25.90
CA GLY A 309 15.72 -23.41 -24.52
C GLY A 309 14.37 -24.05 -24.22
N TRP A 310 13.96 -24.01 -22.96
CA TRP A 310 12.74 -24.66 -22.46
C TRP A 310 11.97 -23.77 -21.50
N ALA A 311 10.64 -23.90 -21.51
CA ALA A 311 9.77 -23.53 -20.39
C ALA A 311 9.05 -24.80 -19.88
N VAL A 312 9.01 -24.98 -18.58
CA VAL A 312 8.42 -26.13 -17.90
C VAL A 312 7.45 -25.65 -16.84
N MET A 313 6.30 -26.32 -16.75
CA MET A 313 5.36 -26.15 -15.65
C MET A 313 4.98 -27.51 -15.06
N LEU A 314 4.85 -27.60 -13.74
CA LEU A 314 4.46 -28.80 -13.02
C LEU A 314 3.53 -28.46 -11.84
N LYS A 315 2.41 -29.16 -11.71
CA LYS A 315 1.52 -29.07 -10.56
C LYS A 315 2.14 -29.82 -9.38
N THR A 316 2.46 -29.09 -8.31
CA THR A 316 3.17 -29.65 -7.14
C THR A 316 2.31 -29.69 -5.88
N GLN A 317 1.20 -28.97 -5.88
CA GLN A 317 0.23 -28.90 -4.78
C GLN A 317 -1.19 -29.15 -5.30
N ASP A 318 -2.09 -29.58 -4.42
CA ASP A 318 -3.47 -29.92 -4.79
C ASP A 318 -4.17 -28.68 -5.36
N LYS A 319 -4.08 -27.56 -4.64
CA LYS A 319 -4.67 -26.28 -5.04
C LYS A 319 -3.71 -25.42 -5.82
N THR A 320 -4.26 -24.61 -6.70
CA THR A 320 -3.45 -23.67 -7.51
C THR A 320 -3.03 -22.45 -6.74
N ASP A 321 -3.88 -22.00 -5.82
CA ASP A 321 -3.56 -20.96 -4.84
C ASP A 321 -2.86 -19.75 -5.47
N ASN A 322 -3.56 -19.09 -6.39
CA ASN A 322 -3.05 -17.96 -7.17
C ASN A 322 -1.73 -18.24 -7.91
N GLY A 323 -1.48 -19.49 -8.29
CA GLY A 323 -0.28 -19.93 -9.00
C GLY A 323 0.82 -20.52 -8.11
N SER A 324 0.72 -20.39 -6.78
CA SER A 324 1.68 -20.93 -5.81
C SER A 324 1.78 -22.46 -5.86
N GLY A 325 0.72 -23.14 -6.29
CA GLY A 325 0.69 -24.60 -6.47
C GLY A 325 1.42 -25.12 -7.70
N TRP A 326 1.94 -24.23 -8.55
CA TRP A 326 2.64 -24.55 -9.79
C TRP A 326 4.12 -24.20 -9.69
N PHE A 327 4.97 -25.19 -10.03
CA PHE A 327 6.39 -25.00 -10.25
C PHE A 327 6.65 -24.54 -11.68
N TRP A 328 7.56 -23.59 -11.83
CA TRP A 328 7.99 -23.02 -13.11
C TRP A 328 9.49 -23.16 -13.26
N TYR A 329 9.93 -23.51 -14.47
CA TYR A 329 11.32 -23.40 -14.87
C TYR A 329 11.41 -22.87 -16.28
N GLU A 330 12.24 -21.87 -16.52
CA GLU A 330 12.52 -21.34 -17.85
C GLU A 330 14.02 -21.12 -18.03
N THR A 331 14.56 -21.59 -19.15
CA THR A 331 15.92 -21.25 -19.60
C THR A 331 15.90 -20.78 -21.05
N LEU A 332 16.68 -19.73 -21.31
CA LEU A 332 16.86 -19.15 -22.63
C LEU A 332 18.15 -19.63 -23.32
N ASP A 333 18.81 -20.64 -22.75
CA ASP A 333 19.92 -21.35 -23.40
C ASP A 333 19.86 -22.84 -23.02
N ARG A 334 19.75 -23.68 -24.04
CA ARG A 334 19.69 -25.14 -23.87
C ARG A 334 21.01 -25.75 -23.40
N ASN A 335 22.12 -25.03 -23.53
CA ASN A 335 23.47 -25.49 -23.19
C ASN A 335 24.04 -24.79 -21.94
N ASP A 336 23.39 -23.75 -21.43
CA ASP A 336 23.84 -22.99 -20.26
C ASP A 336 22.70 -22.83 -19.23
N ILE A 337 22.77 -23.65 -18.17
CA ILE A 337 21.82 -23.63 -17.06
C ILE A 337 21.78 -22.29 -16.31
N SER A 338 22.86 -21.49 -16.37
CA SER A 338 22.91 -20.19 -15.71
C SER A 338 22.02 -19.14 -16.38
N LYS A 339 21.58 -19.39 -17.63
CA LYS A 339 20.64 -18.55 -18.39
C LYS A 339 19.18 -18.83 -18.05
N LYS A 340 18.91 -19.35 -16.86
CA LYS A 340 17.54 -19.47 -16.34
C LYS A 340 16.90 -18.09 -16.17
N ALA A 341 15.66 -17.97 -16.62
CA ALA A 341 14.82 -16.80 -16.44
C ALA A 341 13.84 -16.96 -15.27
N ALA A 342 13.43 -18.19 -14.95
CA ALA A 342 12.52 -18.50 -13.85
C ALA A 342 12.85 -19.86 -13.24
N TYR A 343 12.72 -19.99 -11.91
CA TYR A 343 12.88 -21.27 -11.23
C TYR A 343 12.14 -21.27 -9.88
N GLY A 344 11.18 -22.19 -9.72
CA GLY A 344 10.49 -22.46 -8.45
C GLY A 344 8.98 -22.27 -8.50
N ASN A 345 8.33 -22.40 -7.33
CA ASN A 345 6.89 -22.29 -7.21
C ASN A 345 6.39 -20.83 -7.21
N GLY A 346 5.26 -20.60 -7.88
CA GLY A 346 4.55 -19.31 -7.83
C GLY A 346 5.31 -18.14 -8.44
N VAL A 347 6.20 -18.38 -9.42
CA VAL A 347 6.95 -17.30 -10.08
C VAL A 347 5.96 -16.33 -10.74
N LYS A 348 5.88 -15.10 -10.21
CA LYS A 348 4.82 -14.13 -10.55
C LYS A 348 4.74 -13.84 -12.05
N GLY A 349 5.88 -13.67 -12.71
CA GLY A 349 5.93 -13.42 -14.15
C GLY A 349 5.30 -14.56 -14.97
N CYS A 350 5.60 -15.81 -14.60
CA CYS A 350 4.99 -16.99 -15.25
C CYS A 350 3.48 -17.07 -14.96
N VAL A 351 3.10 -16.94 -13.68
CA VAL A 351 1.69 -16.99 -13.24
C VAL A 351 0.85 -15.94 -13.97
N SER A 352 1.34 -14.70 -14.08
CA SER A 352 0.60 -13.62 -14.74
C SER A 352 0.29 -13.92 -16.22
N CYS A 353 1.18 -14.59 -16.94
CA CYS A 353 0.96 -14.97 -18.34
C CYS A 353 0.09 -16.23 -18.50
N HIS A 354 0.00 -17.05 -17.45
CA HIS A 354 -0.69 -18.34 -17.45
C HIS A 354 -2.08 -18.29 -16.79
N SER A 355 -2.38 -17.26 -15.99
CA SER A 355 -3.65 -17.09 -15.29
C SER A 355 -4.88 -17.02 -16.19
N ILE A 356 -4.71 -16.69 -17.47
CA ILE A 356 -5.79 -16.71 -18.47
C ILE A 356 -6.16 -18.13 -18.95
N GLY A 357 -5.35 -19.14 -18.62
CA GLY A 357 -5.63 -20.54 -18.89
C GLY A 357 -6.58 -21.16 -17.86
N ASN A 358 -7.11 -22.34 -18.16
CA ASN A 358 -7.80 -23.14 -17.14
C ASN A 358 -6.73 -23.75 -16.24
N ASP A 359 -6.76 -23.39 -14.96
CA ASP A 359 -5.74 -23.79 -13.99
C ASP A 359 -4.29 -23.63 -14.48
N MET A 360 -3.93 -22.42 -14.92
CA MET A 360 -2.60 -22.08 -15.48
C MET A 360 -2.26 -22.75 -16.82
N VAL A 361 -3.08 -23.66 -17.33
CA VAL A 361 -2.80 -24.44 -18.55
C VAL A 361 -3.45 -23.79 -19.76
N ARG A 362 -2.65 -23.60 -20.81
CA ARG A 362 -3.04 -22.92 -22.07
C ARG A 362 -2.97 -23.84 -23.30
N ALA A 363 -3.01 -25.16 -23.10
CA ALA A 363 -2.80 -26.15 -24.15
C ALA A 363 -4.05 -26.32 -25.05
N THR A 364 -4.19 -25.47 -26.06
CA THR A 364 -5.36 -25.46 -26.96
C THR A 364 -5.43 -26.65 -27.92
N PHE A 365 -4.31 -27.33 -28.18
CA PHE A 365 -4.25 -28.49 -29.09
C PHE A 365 -4.79 -29.80 -28.50
N LEU A 366 -5.15 -29.80 -27.21
CA LEU A 366 -5.74 -30.95 -26.53
C LEU A 366 -7.26 -31.03 -26.65
N ASN A 367 -7.89 -29.95 -27.15
CA ASN A 367 -9.32 -29.83 -27.35
C ASN A 367 -9.80 -30.53 -28.64
#